data_AF-A0A672SPF1-F1
#
_entry.id   AF-A0A672SPF1-F1
#
_cell.length_a   1.000
_cell.length_b   1.000
_cell.length_c   1.000
_cell.angle_alpha   90.00
_cell.angle_beta   90.00
_cell.angle_gamma   90.00
#
_symmetry.space_group_name_H-M   'P 1'
#
loop_
_entity.id
_entity.type
_entity.pdbx_description
1 polymer ?
#
loop_
_entity_poly.entity_id
_entity_poly.type
_entity_poly.pdbx_seq_one_letter_code
_entity_poly.pdbx_strand_id
1 'polypeptide(L)'
;MDCNRNLDSFPDISLVLLSFLKQGCQNSQLQRELDYLDEQLKLPTNHNYIESDEELQADGHSFSVSYRELLHEFQNQVQPQLPVNAEEAQAAREMAAELIRIADLLEHRVLSQAADSLTKKLCRSQEQFWGGHLSDGVQALFHQVAGAKEFKKELVEMAFTFVLMKTVCEHVPQFLFGLYGTVVQYFLPHRSH
;
A
#
# COMPACT_ATOMS: atom_id res chain seq x y z
N MET A 1 32.08 16.92 5.00
CA MET A 1 31.02 16.09 5.61
C MET A 1 29.99 15.89 4.53
N ASP A 2 30.18 14.83 3.76
CA ASP A 2 29.48 14.57 2.52
C ASP A 2 28.15 13.89 2.85
N CYS A 3 27.06 14.65 2.77
CA CYS A 3 25.69 14.14 2.90
C CYS A 3 25.23 13.51 1.58
N ASN A 4 25.99 12.52 1.09
CA ASN A 4 25.59 11.66 -0.01
C ASN A 4 25.19 10.30 0.58
N ARG A 5 24.08 10.27 1.32
CA ARG A 5 23.46 9.00 1.71
C ARG A 5 22.70 8.50 0.49
N ASN A 6 23.29 7.48 -0.12
CA ASN A 6 22.79 6.70 -1.24
C ASN A 6 21.27 6.51 -1.17
N LEU A 7 20.62 6.84 -2.28
CA LEU A 7 19.22 6.50 -2.58
C LEU A 7 19.06 5.00 -2.92
N ASP A 8 20.12 4.18 -2.73
CA ASP A 8 20.25 2.83 -3.29
C ASP A 8 19.75 1.70 -2.38
N SER A 9 19.14 2.00 -1.22
CA SER A 9 18.51 0.97 -0.40
C SER A 9 17.33 1.56 0.38
N PHE A 10 16.24 1.83 -0.32
CA PHE A 10 14.95 1.92 0.37
C PHE A 10 14.64 0.52 0.93
N PRO A 11 14.27 0.39 2.22
CA PRO A 11 13.67 -0.84 2.71
C PRO A 11 12.50 -1.21 1.82
N ASP A 12 12.18 -2.50 1.70
CA ASP A 12 11.07 -2.97 0.87
C ASP A 12 9.82 -2.09 1.09
N ILE A 13 9.31 -1.49 0.01
CA ILE A 13 8.14 -0.60 0.05
C ILE A 13 6.96 -1.29 0.74
N SER A 14 6.82 -2.60 0.55
CA SER A 14 5.82 -3.46 1.18
C SER A 14 5.95 -3.44 2.71
N LEU A 15 7.18 -3.52 3.23
CA LEU A 15 7.48 -3.42 4.66
C LEU A 15 7.21 -2.03 5.22
N VAL A 16 7.65 -0.99 4.51
CA VAL A 16 7.45 0.40 4.92
C VAL A 16 5.96 0.72 4.97
N LEU A 17 5.20 0.33 3.94
CA LEU A 17 3.77 0.52 3.86
C LEU A 17 3.03 -0.23 4.98
N LEU A 18 3.34 -1.50 5.22
CA LEU A 18 2.75 -2.24 6.35
C LEU A 18 3.07 -1.58 7.69
N SER A 19 4.33 -1.18 7.90
CA SER A 19 4.76 -0.51 9.13
C SER A 19 4.04 0.82 9.33
N PHE A 20 3.81 1.56 8.25
CA PHE A 20 3.05 2.81 8.26
C PHE A 20 1.59 2.57 8.61
N LEU A 21 0.93 1.61 7.96
CA LEU A 21 -0.50 1.33 8.16
C LEU A 21 -0.78 0.80 9.56
N LYS A 22 0.11 -0.03 10.12
CA LYS A 22 -0.01 -0.56 11.50
C LYS A 22 0.23 0.52 12.56
N GLN A 23 1.03 1.55 12.27
CA GLN A 23 1.27 2.64 13.22
C GLN A 23 0.04 3.54 13.34
N GLY A 24 -0.52 3.65 14.56
CA GLY A 24 -1.66 4.51 14.83
C GLY A 24 -2.98 4.05 14.20
N CYS A 25 -3.10 2.76 13.84
CA CYS A 25 -4.38 2.18 13.42
C CYS A 25 -5.33 2.06 14.62
N GLN A 26 -6.42 2.83 14.63
CA GLN A 26 -7.43 2.77 15.69
C GLN A 26 -8.65 1.93 15.28
N ASN A 27 -8.80 1.63 13.99
CA ASN A 27 -9.93 0.88 13.46
C ASN A 27 -9.65 -0.63 13.61
N SER A 28 -10.40 -1.30 14.48
CA SER A 28 -10.25 -2.73 14.75
C SER A 28 -10.54 -3.63 13.55
N GLN A 29 -11.42 -3.21 12.64
CA GLN A 29 -11.67 -3.93 11.40
C GLN A 29 -10.48 -3.80 10.45
N LEU A 30 -9.98 -2.59 10.23
CA LEU A 30 -8.78 -2.37 9.42
C LEU A 30 -7.57 -3.11 10.00
N GLN A 31 -7.40 -3.11 11.32
CA GLN A 31 -6.34 -3.84 11.99
C GLN A 31 -6.40 -5.34 11.69
N ARG A 32 -7.60 -5.95 11.72
CA ARG A 32 -7.78 -7.36 11.38
C ARG A 32 -7.40 -7.65 9.92
N GLU A 33 -7.80 -6.78 8.99
CA GLU A 33 -7.44 -6.93 7.58
C GLU A 33 -5.92 -6.79 7.37
N LEU A 34 -5.27 -5.87 8.10
CA LEU A 34 -3.81 -5.70 8.09
C LEU A 34 -3.07 -6.91 8.67
N ASP A 35 -3.60 -7.52 9.73
CA ASP A 35 -3.03 -8.74 10.32
C ASP A 35 -3.18 -9.92 9.34
N TYR A 36 -4.34 -10.04 8.67
CA TYR A 36 -4.52 -11.04 7.61
C TYR A 36 -3.56 -10.82 6.44
N LEU A 37 -3.38 -9.57 5.99
CA LEU A 37 -2.43 -9.20 4.94
C LEU A 37 -0.99 -9.59 5.32
N ASP A 38 -0.57 -9.26 6.54
CA ASP A 38 0.76 -9.59 7.05
C ASP A 38 1.01 -11.11 7.07
N GLU A 39 0.02 -11.90 7.47
CA GLU A 39 0.12 -13.36 7.42
C GLU A 39 0.18 -13.91 5.99
N GLN A 40 -0.60 -13.35 5.05
CA GLN A 40 -0.52 -13.73 3.62
C GLN A 40 0.86 -13.43 3.01
N LEU A 41 1.53 -12.37 3.46
CA LEU A 41 2.87 -11.99 2.98
C LEU A 41 3.99 -12.82 3.61
N LYS A 42 3.78 -13.40 4.80
CA LYS A 42 4.73 -14.32 5.46
C LYS A 42 4.65 -15.76 4.93
N LEU A 43 3.53 -16.16 4.34
CA LEU A 43 3.33 -17.52 3.86
C LEU A 43 4.28 -17.83 2.69
N PRO A 44 5.16 -18.84 2.79
CA PRO A 44 5.93 -19.30 1.64
C PRO A 44 4.95 -19.83 0.58
N THR A 45 5.19 -19.49 -0.69
CA THR A 45 4.41 -19.85 -1.89
C THR A 45 4.34 -21.36 -2.17
N ASN A 46 4.57 -22.21 -1.18
CA ASN A 46 4.55 -23.67 -1.27
C ASN A 46 3.36 -24.27 -0.51
N HIS A 47 2.18 -23.65 -0.62
CA HIS A 47 0.93 -24.35 -0.30
C HIS A 47 0.38 -24.95 -1.58
N ASN A 48 0.74 -26.22 -1.82
CA ASN A 48 -0.20 -27.17 -2.41
C ASN A 48 -1.46 -27.11 -1.55
N TYR A 49 -2.41 -26.27 -1.95
CA TYR A 49 -3.70 -26.20 -1.31
C TYR A 49 -4.38 -27.53 -1.63
N ILE A 50 -4.60 -28.34 -0.59
CA ILE A 50 -5.50 -29.48 -0.67
C ILE A 50 -6.85 -28.89 -1.06
N GLU A 51 -7.20 -29.10 -2.32
CA GLU A 51 -8.54 -28.95 -2.87
C GLU A 51 -9.49 -29.68 -1.93
N SER A 52 -10.25 -28.94 -1.11
CA SER A 52 -11.43 -29.50 -0.48
C SER A 52 -12.43 -29.70 -1.61
N ASP A 53 -12.45 -30.95 -2.06
CA ASP A 53 -13.33 -31.56 -3.02
C ASP A 53 -14.77 -31.50 -2.51
N GLU A 54 -15.47 -30.39 -2.73
CA GLU A 54 -16.93 -30.31 -2.62
C GLU A 54 -17.49 -29.31 -3.64
N GLU A 55 -18.04 -29.89 -4.71
CA GLU A 55 -19.12 -29.40 -5.59
C GLU A 55 -18.77 -28.58 -6.86
N LEU A 56 -18.65 -29.34 -7.97
CA LEU A 56 -19.18 -29.10 -9.33
C LEU A 56 -19.34 -27.63 -9.79
N GLN A 57 -18.34 -27.14 -10.54
CA GLN A 57 -18.48 -25.91 -11.33
C GLN A 57 -19.13 -26.18 -12.70
N ALA A 58 -20.29 -25.55 -12.92
CA ALA A 58 -20.80 -25.22 -14.23
C ALA A 58 -19.97 -24.06 -14.83
N ASP A 59 -19.96 -23.98 -16.15
CA ASP A 59 -19.32 -22.97 -16.98
C ASP A 59 -19.86 -21.56 -16.74
N GLY A 60 -19.37 -20.92 -15.69
CA GLY A 60 -19.45 -19.48 -15.49
C GLY A 60 -18.04 -18.91 -15.42
N HIS A 61 -17.50 -18.43 -16.53
CA HIS A 61 -16.34 -17.53 -16.51
C HIS A 61 -16.76 -16.21 -15.84
N SER A 62 -16.84 -16.22 -14.51
CA SER A 62 -16.69 -15.01 -13.72
C SER A 62 -15.22 -14.64 -13.81
N PHE A 63 -14.91 -13.57 -14.54
CA PHE A 63 -13.66 -12.82 -14.37
C PHE A 63 -13.66 -12.20 -12.97
N SER A 64 -13.52 -13.06 -11.96
CA SER A 64 -13.02 -12.71 -10.65
C SER A 64 -11.61 -13.27 -10.67
N VAL A 65 -10.65 -12.48 -11.17
CA VAL A 65 -9.24 -12.73 -10.89
C VAL A 65 -9.19 -12.92 -9.38
N SER A 66 -8.96 -14.15 -8.95
CA SER A 66 -9.01 -14.45 -7.53
C SER A 66 -7.92 -13.60 -6.92
N TYR A 67 -8.21 -12.82 -5.88
CA TYR A 67 -7.24 -11.94 -5.22
C TYR A 67 -5.91 -12.67 -4.85
N ARG A 68 -5.98 -14.00 -4.71
CA ARG A 68 -4.85 -14.92 -4.59
C ARG A 68 -3.92 -14.92 -5.82
N GLU A 69 -4.46 -14.80 -7.03
CA GLU A 69 -3.74 -14.69 -8.30
C GLU A 69 -3.04 -13.34 -8.44
N LEU A 70 -3.67 -12.23 -8.01
CA LEU A 70 -3.00 -10.91 -7.97
C LEU A 70 -1.83 -10.93 -6.99
N LEU A 71 -2.05 -11.38 -5.75
CA LEU A 71 -0.96 -11.56 -4.79
C LEU A 71 0.12 -12.51 -5.31
N HIS A 72 -0.27 -13.58 -6.02
CA HIS A 72 0.67 -14.50 -6.65
C HIS A 72 1.46 -13.82 -7.79
N GLU A 73 0.86 -12.92 -8.56
CA GLU A 73 1.55 -12.12 -9.57
C GLU A 73 2.55 -11.13 -8.94
N PHE A 74 2.16 -10.45 -7.85
CA PHE A 74 3.08 -9.65 -7.03
C PHE A 74 4.22 -10.51 -6.48
N GLN A 75 3.92 -11.70 -5.96
CA GLN A 75 4.88 -12.65 -5.41
C GLN A 75 5.81 -13.27 -6.46
N ASN A 76 5.37 -13.41 -7.71
CA ASN A 76 6.18 -13.95 -8.81
C ASN A 76 7.07 -12.90 -9.49
N GLN A 77 6.68 -11.62 -9.47
CA GLN A 77 7.50 -10.56 -10.07
C GLN A 77 8.66 -10.11 -9.16
N VAL A 78 8.47 -10.14 -7.84
CA VAL A 78 9.52 -10.02 -6.81
C VAL A 78 8.94 -10.72 -5.58
N GLN A 79 9.51 -11.82 -5.10
CA GLN A 79 9.04 -12.44 -3.85
C GLN A 79 9.10 -11.39 -2.71
N PRO A 80 7.98 -10.84 -2.19
CA PRO A 80 8.03 -10.04 -0.98
C PRO A 80 7.95 -11.04 0.17
N GLN A 81 8.98 -11.89 0.30
CA GLN A 81 9.23 -12.47 1.61
C GLN A 81 9.61 -11.27 2.46
N LEU A 82 8.72 -10.81 3.34
CA LEU A 82 9.07 -9.77 4.31
C LEU A 82 10.42 -10.17 4.92
N PRO A 83 11.47 -9.35 4.77
CA PRO A 83 12.77 -9.70 5.28
C PRO A 83 12.67 -10.04 6.77
N VAL A 84 13.03 -11.28 7.08
CA VAL A 84 13.08 -11.80 8.46
C VAL A 84 14.20 -11.13 9.27
N ASN A 85 15.06 -10.35 8.60
CA ASN A 85 16.16 -9.67 9.26
C ASN A 85 15.63 -8.48 10.10
N ALA A 86 16.01 -8.45 11.37
CA ALA A 86 15.50 -7.47 12.33
C ALA A 86 15.95 -6.03 11.99
N GLU A 87 17.04 -5.89 11.24
CA GLU A 87 17.62 -4.61 10.83
C GLU A 87 16.76 -3.90 9.78
N GLU A 88 16.30 -4.60 8.76
CA GLU A 88 15.45 -4.06 7.69
C GLU A 88 14.03 -3.80 8.19
N ALA A 89 13.50 -4.67 9.05
CA ALA A 89 12.24 -4.40 9.76
C ALA A 89 12.35 -3.16 10.67
N GLN A 90 13.52 -2.91 11.27
CA GLN A 90 13.76 -1.68 12.03
C GLN A 90 13.87 -0.46 11.12
N ALA A 91 14.62 -0.54 10.02
CA ALA A 91 14.74 0.52 9.03
C ALA A 91 13.39 0.90 8.41
N ALA A 92 12.55 -0.09 8.10
CA ALA A 92 11.20 0.14 7.58
C ALA A 92 10.30 0.85 8.60
N ARG A 93 10.40 0.50 9.90
CA ARG A 93 9.66 1.18 10.98
C ARG A 93 10.12 2.63 11.16
N GLU A 94 11.43 2.88 11.08
CA GLU A 94 11.99 4.23 11.15
C GLU A 94 11.56 5.10 9.97
N MET A 95 11.59 4.53 8.76
CA MET A 95 11.10 5.21 7.56
C MET A 95 9.60 5.49 7.66
N ALA A 96 8.79 4.52 8.09
CA ALA A 96 7.36 4.71 8.30
C ALA A 96 7.08 5.84 9.31
N ALA A 97 7.84 5.91 10.41
CA ALA A 97 7.70 6.99 11.39
C ALA A 97 8.05 8.38 10.80
N GLU A 98 9.05 8.47 9.93
CA GLU A 98 9.36 9.71 9.21
C GLU A 98 8.24 10.10 8.23
N LEU A 99 7.71 9.14 7.48
CA LEU A 99 6.58 9.38 6.57
C LEU A 99 5.34 9.84 7.34
N ILE A 100 5.11 9.34 8.56
CA ILE A 100 4.01 9.80 9.42
C ILE A 100 4.22 11.27 9.81
N ARG A 101 5.44 11.68 10.20
CA ARG A 101 5.71 13.10 10.51
C ARG A 101 5.44 14.01 9.30
N ILE A 102 5.75 13.55 8.10
CA ILE A 102 5.44 14.28 6.86
C ILE A 102 3.93 14.31 6.62
N ALA A 103 3.25 13.19 6.82
CA ALA A 103 1.79 13.10 6.68
C ALA A 103 1.04 13.98 7.69
N ASP A 104 1.59 14.16 8.91
CA ASP A 104 1.03 15.05 9.94
C ASP A 104 1.04 16.54 9.53
N LEU A 105 1.75 16.91 8.46
CA LEU A 105 1.64 18.25 7.87
C LEU A 105 0.28 18.50 7.19
N LEU A 106 -0.46 17.43 6.89
CA LEU A 106 -1.78 17.54 6.26
C LEU A 106 -2.84 17.92 7.29
N GLU A 107 -3.57 18.99 6.98
CA GLU A 107 -4.79 19.27 7.72
C GLU A 107 -5.79 18.12 7.52
N HIS A 108 -6.37 17.65 8.63
CA HIS A 108 -7.36 16.57 8.62
C HIS A 108 -8.48 16.83 7.61
N ARG A 109 -8.95 18.08 7.48
CA ARG A 109 -10.01 18.43 6.52
C ARG A 109 -9.59 18.18 5.07
N VAL A 110 -8.37 18.55 4.70
CA VAL A 110 -7.84 18.37 3.34
C VAL A 110 -7.70 16.88 3.04
N LEU A 111 -7.13 16.13 3.99
CA LEU A 111 -6.97 14.69 3.88
C LEU A 111 -8.32 13.96 3.75
N SER A 112 -9.30 14.27 4.61
CA SER A 112 -10.64 13.66 4.54
C SER A 112 -11.33 13.96 3.20
N GLN A 113 -11.24 15.19 2.70
CA GLN A 113 -11.83 15.55 1.42
C GLN A 113 -11.19 14.77 0.25
N ALA A 114 -9.86 14.63 0.26
CA ALA A 114 -9.14 13.84 -0.73
C ALA A 114 -9.53 12.35 -0.65
N ALA A 115 -9.61 11.79 0.56
CA ALA A 115 -10.01 10.41 0.79
C ALA A 115 -11.44 10.15 0.32
N ASP A 116 -12.41 11.01 0.66
CA ASP A 116 -13.79 10.89 0.19
C ASP A 116 -13.89 10.93 -1.33
N SER A 117 -13.13 11.83 -1.96
CA SER A 117 -13.07 11.92 -3.42
C SER A 117 -12.46 10.65 -4.03
N LEU A 118 -11.39 10.12 -3.43
CA LEU A 118 -10.75 8.88 -3.88
C LEU A 118 -11.71 7.70 -3.72
N THR A 119 -12.30 7.50 -2.55
CA THR A 119 -13.29 6.43 -2.29
C THR A 119 -14.39 6.43 -3.35
N LYS A 120 -14.95 7.59 -3.69
CA LYS A 120 -15.99 7.70 -4.74
C LYS A 120 -15.51 7.29 -6.13
N LYS A 121 -14.25 7.61 -6.48
CA LYS A 121 -13.63 7.18 -7.75
C LYS A 121 -13.45 5.66 -7.74
N LEU A 122 -12.84 5.11 -6.68
CA LEU A 122 -12.59 3.67 -6.52
C LEU A 122 -13.87 2.85 -6.65
N CYS A 123 -14.97 3.26 -5.99
CA CYS A 123 -16.27 2.58 -6.09
C CYS A 123 -16.85 2.52 -7.51
N ARG A 124 -16.42 3.42 -8.41
CA ARG A 124 -16.96 3.56 -9.78
C ARG A 124 -16.00 3.07 -10.85
N SER A 125 -14.81 2.62 -10.47
CA SER A 125 -13.72 2.30 -11.38
C SER A 125 -13.18 0.90 -11.13
N GLN A 126 -12.70 0.24 -12.19
CA GLN A 126 -11.97 -1.01 -12.09
C GLN A 126 -10.57 -0.79 -11.47
N GLU A 127 -10.02 -1.82 -10.81
CA GLU A 127 -8.76 -1.77 -10.06
C GLU A 127 -7.57 -1.27 -10.90
N GLN A 128 -7.51 -1.61 -12.18
CA GLN A 128 -6.46 -1.15 -13.11
C GLN A 128 -6.34 0.38 -13.23
N PHE A 129 -7.39 1.14 -12.87
CA PHE A 129 -7.38 2.60 -12.89
C PHE A 129 -7.10 3.23 -11.53
N TRP A 130 -7.03 2.43 -10.46
CA TRP A 130 -6.88 2.92 -9.09
C TRP A 130 -5.56 3.65 -8.90
N GLY A 131 -4.48 3.21 -9.54
CA GLY A 131 -3.18 3.90 -9.49
C GLY A 131 -3.25 5.34 -10.03
N GLY A 132 -4.01 5.57 -11.11
CA GLY A 132 -4.26 6.91 -11.64
C GLY A 132 -5.08 7.77 -10.67
N HIS A 133 -6.14 7.22 -10.10
CA HIS A 133 -6.97 7.94 -9.12
C HIS A 133 -6.23 8.28 -7.84
N LEU A 134 -5.35 7.38 -7.39
CA LEU A 134 -4.46 7.60 -6.26
C LEU A 134 -3.47 8.73 -6.56
N SER A 135 -2.83 8.70 -7.74
CA SER A 135 -1.93 9.77 -8.19
C SER A 135 -2.64 11.13 -8.24
N ASP A 136 -3.86 11.20 -8.80
CA ASP A 136 -4.68 12.42 -8.77
C ASP A 136 -4.90 12.95 -7.35
N GLY A 137 -5.22 12.05 -6.41
CA GLY A 137 -5.46 12.39 -5.01
C GLY A 137 -4.20 12.94 -4.34
N VAL A 138 -3.05 12.29 -4.56
CA VAL A 138 -1.76 12.73 -4.06
C VAL A 138 -1.37 14.09 -4.64
N GLN A 139 -1.58 14.30 -5.94
CA GLN A 139 -1.36 15.61 -6.56
C GLN A 139 -2.26 16.68 -5.91
N ALA A 140 -3.52 16.38 -5.65
CA ALA A 140 -4.41 17.32 -4.96
C ALA A 140 -3.87 17.71 -3.56
N LEU A 141 -3.27 16.77 -2.82
CA LEU A 141 -2.63 17.05 -1.53
C LEU A 141 -1.38 17.93 -1.67
N PHE A 142 -0.55 17.68 -2.68
CA PHE A 142 0.64 18.51 -2.97
C PHE A 142 0.32 19.99 -3.19
N HIS A 143 -0.81 20.29 -3.84
CA HIS A 143 -1.20 21.67 -4.09
C HIS A 143 -1.63 22.42 -2.81
N GLN A 144 -1.96 21.70 -1.74
CA GLN A 144 -2.50 22.28 -0.51
C GLN A 144 -1.46 22.44 0.60
N VAL A 145 -0.33 21.72 0.55
CA VAL A 145 0.68 21.73 1.63
C VAL A 145 1.92 22.51 1.21
N ALA A 146 2.00 23.78 1.60
CA ALA A 146 3.18 24.62 1.35
C ALA A 146 4.43 24.15 2.13
N GLY A 147 4.24 23.51 3.29
CA GLY A 147 5.31 23.02 4.18
C GLY A 147 6.05 21.77 3.65
N ALA A 148 5.52 21.10 2.64
CA ALA A 148 6.13 19.91 2.05
C ALA A 148 7.45 20.20 1.30
N LYS A 149 7.77 21.47 1.04
CA LYS A 149 8.98 21.90 0.31
C LYS A 149 10.28 21.64 1.07
N GLU A 150 10.22 21.43 2.38
CA GLU A 150 11.39 21.15 3.23
C GLU A 150 11.87 19.69 3.11
N PHE A 151 11.00 18.80 2.61
CA PHE A 151 11.27 17.37 2.49
C PHE A 151 11.62 17.00 1.04
N LYS A 152 12.29 15.85 0.87
CA LYS A 152 12.50 15.27 -0.46
C LYS A 152 11.15 14.94 -1.09
N LYS A 153 10.96 15.36 -2.35
CA LYS A 153 9.70 15.16 -3.08
C LYS A 153 9.19 13.72 -3.04
N GLU A 154 10.09 12.75 -3.20
CA GLU A 154 9.79 11.31 -3.16
C GLU A 154 9.19 10.87 -1.80
N LEU A 155 9.75 11.38 -0.69
CA LEU A 155 9.25 11.07 0.65
C LEU A 155 7.88 11.71 0.91
N VAL A 156 7.67 12.93 0.41
CA VAL A 156 6.35 13.57 0.48
C VAL A 156 5.33 12.79 -0.33
N GLU A 157 5.68 12.38 -1.55
CA GLU A 157 4.80 11.61 -2.42
C GLU A 157 4.43 10.28 -1.76
N MET A 158 5.41 9.57 -1.19
CA MET A 158 5.18 8.33 -0.46
C MET A 158 4.30 8.54 0.78
N ALA A 159 4.60 9.55 1.61
CA ALA A 159 3.82 9.86 2.79
C ALA A 159 2.37 10.20 2.46
N PHE A 160 2.15 11.03 1.43
CA PHE A 160 0.81 11.43 1.00
C PHE A 160 0.05 10.27 0.38
N THR A 161 0.74 9.40 -0.35
CA THR A 161 0.14 8.16 -0.89
C THR A 161 -0.33 7.25 0.23
N PHE A 162 0.54 7.01 1.22
CA PHE A 162 0.28 6.07 2.30
C PHE A 162 -0.81 6.56 3.23
N VAL A 163 -0.79 7.85 3.60
CA VAL A 163 -1.83 8.42 4.47
C VAL A 163 -3.18 8.49 3.75
N LEU A 164 -3.20 8.79 2.44
CA LEU A 164 -4.43 8.81 1.67
C LEU A 164 -5.05 7.41 1.57
N MET A 165 -4.24 6.39 1.27
CA MET A 165 -4.65 4.99 1.32
C MET A 165 -5.16 4.61 2.72
N LYS A 166 -4.40 4.93 3.77
CA LYS A 166 -4.78 4.64 5.16
C LYS A 166 -6.15 5.20 5.48
N THR A 167 -6.38 6.48 5.18
CA THR A 167 -7.66 7.14 5.44
C THR A 167 -8.79 6.50 4.63
N VAL A 168 -8.59 6.14 3.37
CA VAL A 168 -9.61 5.40 2.60
C VAL A 168 -9.95 4.06 3.26
N CYS A 169 -8.93 3.29 3.64
CA CYS A 169 -9.11 1.99 4.27
C CYS A 169 -9.70 2.06 5.69
N GLU A 170 -9.54 3.18 6.40
CA GLU A 170 -10.21 3.43 7.67
C GLU A 170 -11.72 3.59 7.52
N HIS A 171 -12.18 4.15 6.39
CA HIS A 171 -13.60 4.30 6.07
C HIS A 171 -14.18 3.06 5.37
N VAL A 172 -13.39 2.43 4.49
CA VAL A 172 -13.78 1.28 3.69
C VAL A 172 -12.66 0.23 3.69
N PRO A 173 -12.57 -0.62 4.73
CA PRO A 173 -11.48 -1.60 4.88
C PRO A 173 -11.37 -2.59 3.72
N GLN A 174 -12.46 -2.81 2.98
CA GLN A 174 -12.52 -3.71 1.81
C GLN A 174 -11.54 -3.32 0.70
N PHE A 175 -11.13 -2.05 0.62
CA PHE A 175 -10.17 -1.58 -0.38
C PHE A 175 -8.70 -1.84 0.00
N LEU A 176 -8.41 -2.31 1.22
CA LEU A 176 -7.05 -2.48 1.72
C LEU A 176 -6.18 -3.29 0.75
N PHE A 177 -6.65 -4.46 0.32
CA PHE A 177 -5.85 -5.37 -0.49
C PHE A 177 -5.55 -4.83 -1.89
N GLY A 178 -6.59 -4.37 -2.59
CA GLY A 178 -6.41 -3.81 -3.93
C GLY A 178 -5.57 -2.53 -3.92
N LEU A 179 -5.76 -1.65 -2.92
CA LEU A 179 -4.93 -0.46 -2.77
C LEU A 179 -3.50 -0.80 -2.35
N TYR A 180 -3.30 -1.81 -1.50
CA TYR A 180 -1.95 -2.25 -1.12
C TYR A 180 -1.16 -2.68 -2.35
N GLY A 181 -1.73 -3.58 -3.15
CA GLY A 181 -1.10 -4.01 -4.41
C GLY A 181 -0.84 -2.83 -5.34
N THR A 182 -1.85 -1.97 -5.54
CA THR A 182 -1.72 -0.77 -6.37
C THR A 182 -0.57 0.14 -5.92
N VAL A 183 -0.44 0.40 -4.62
CA VAL A 183 0.60 1.27 -4.05
C VAL A 183 1.98 0.63 -4.19
N VAL A 184 2.10 -0.66 -3.92
CA VAL A 184 3.38 -1.37 -4.11
C VAL A 184 3.80 -1.28 -5.58
N GLN A 185 2.90 -1.59 -6.53
CA GLN A 185 3.15 -1.42 -7.97
C GLN A 185 3.48 0.03 -8.37
N TYR A 186 2.83 1.02 -7.75
CA TYR A 186 3.04 2.44 -8.04
C TYR A 186 4.49 2.87 -7.79
N PHE A 187 5.12 2.34 -6.74
CA PHE A 187 6.51 2.66 -6.37
C PHE A 187 7.54 1.63 -6.85
N LEU A 188 7.11 0.48 -7.39
CA LEU A 188 8.03 -0.46 -7.99
C LEU A 188 8.66 0.15 -9.25
N PRO A 189 10.00 0.10 -9.40
CA PRO A 189 10.64 0.56 -10.61
C PRO A 189 10.11 -0.29 -11.77
N HIS A 190 9.45 0.36 -12.73
CA HIS A 190 9.05 -0.31 -13.96
C HIS A 190 10.34 -0.78 -14.63
N ARG A 191 10.63 -2.08 -14.58
CA ARG A 191 11.73 -2.67 -15.34
C ARG A 191 11.40 -2.50 -16.82
N SER A 192 11.87 -1.41 -17.40
CA SER A 192 11.97 -1.25 -18.85
C SER A 192 12.90 -2.35 -19.35
N HIS A 193 12.29 -3.33 -20.04
CA HIS A 193 12.98 -4.35 -20.82
C HIS A 193 13.86 -3.75 -21.92
#